data_AF-A0A958NFD7-F1
#
_entry.id   AF-A0A958NFD7-F1
#
_cell.length_a   1.000
_cell.length_b   1.000
_cell.length_c   1.000
_cell.angle_alpha   90.00
_cell.angle_beta   90.00
_cell.angle_gamma   90.00
#
_symmetry.space_group_name_H-M   'P 1'
#
loop_
_entity.id
_entity.type
_entity.pdbx_description
1 polymer ?
#
loop_
_entity_poly.entity_id
_entity_poly.type
_entity_poly.pdbx_seq_one_letter_code
_entity_poly.pdbx_strand_id
1 'polypeptide(L)' 'MIRILSIDGGGIRGILPGQILVALEKKLQIKSKNEKARIADYFDLIAGTSTGGILTCALLAPDTIDPSRSKL' A
#
# COMPACT_ATOMS: atom_id res chain seq x y z
N MET A 1 15.43 1.50 -11.82
CA MET A 1 14.17 1.06 -12.47
C MET A 1 13.04 1.55 -11.60
N ILE A 2 12.09 2.31 -12.16
CA ILE A 2 10.96 2.88 -11.42
C ILE A 2 9.89 1.80 -11.21
N ARG A 3 9.33 1.70 -10.01
CA ARG A 3 8.27 0.74 -9.63
C ARG A 3 6.97 1.48 -9.36
N ILE A 4 5.91 1.09 -10.06
CA ILE A 4 4.59 1.71 -9.98
C ILE A 4 3.56 0.68 -9.52
N LEU A 5 2.76 1.03 -8.51
CA LEU A 5 1.58 0.29 -8.09
C LEU A 5 0.33 1.04 -8.53
N SER A 6 -0.55 0.39 -9.29
CA SER A 6 -1.84 0.95 -9.70
C SER A 6 -2.98 0.13 -9.12
N ILE A 7 -3.99 0.82 -8.54
CA ILE A 7 -5.14 0.21 -7.89
C ILE A 7 -6.43 0.71 -8.54
N ASP A 8 -7.15 -0.20 -9.20
CA ASP A 8 -8.41 0.13 -9.85
C ASP A 8 -9.52 0.48 -8.84
N GLY A 9 -10.48 1.27 -9.32
CA GLY A 9 -11.72 1.52 -8.60
C GLY A 9 -12.67 0.33 -8.66
N GLY A 10 -13.64 0.26 -7.74
CA GLY A 10 -14.60 -0.85 -7.77
C GLY A 10 -15.75 -0.76 -6.76
N GLY A 11 -15.97 0.40 -6.13
CA GLY A 11 -16.90 0.52 -4.99
C GLY A 11 -16.53 -0.50 -3.92
N ILE A 12 -17.51 -1.26 -3.44
CA ILE A 12 -17.34 -2.32 -2.43
C ILE A 12 -16.36 -3.42 -2.87
N ARG A 13 -16.20 -3.65 -4.19
CA ARG A 13 -15.27 -4.66 -4.71
C ARG A 13 -13.80 -4.29 -4.48
N GLY A 14 -13.51 -3.07 -4.00
CA GLY A 14 -12.19 -2.68 -3.50
C GLY A 14 -11.65 -3.59 -2.38
N ILE A 15 -12.51 -4.41 -1.75
CA ILE A 15 -12.08 -5.47 -0.83
C ILE A 15 -11.13 -6.47 -1.49
N LEU A 16 -11.30 -6.77 -2.79
CA LEU A 16 -10.46 -7.72 -3.50
C LEU A 16 -9.01 -7.20 -3.65
N PRO A 17 -8.74 -6.03 -4.26
CA PRO A 17 -7.39 -5.47 -4.25
C PRO A 17 -6.89 -5.20 -2.82
N GLY A 18 -7.76 -4.82 -1.87
CA GLY A 18 -7.38 -4.70 -0.45
C GLY A 18 -6.77 -5.97 0.14
N GLN A 19 -7.39 -7.14 -0.09
CA GLN A 19 -6.85 -8.42 0.37
C GLN A 19 -5.55 -8.80 -0.34
N ILE A 20 -5.41 -8.46 -1.63
CA ILE A 20 -4.16 -8.66 -2.37
C ILE A 20 -3.04 -7.81 -1.76
N LEU A 21 -3.31 -6.55 -1.39
CA LEU A 21 -2.35 -5.66 -0.75
C LEU A 21 -1.88 -6.20 0.61
N VAL A 22 -2.80 -6.69 1.45
CA VAL A 22 -2.46 -7.35 2.72
C VAL A 22 -1.52 -8.54 2.51
N ALA A 23 -1.85 -9.41 1.54
CA ALA A 23 -1.02 -10.56 1.22
C ALA A 23 0.36 -10.16 0.65
N LEU A 24 0.39 -9.10 -0.17
CA LEU A 24 1.62 -8.55 -0.74
C LEU A 24 2.53 -7.99 0.35
N GLU A 25 2.02 -7.17 1.26
CA GLU A 25 2.80 -6.59 2.34
C GLU A 25 3.42 -7.68 3.23
N LYS A 26 2.63 -8.69 3.62
CA LYS A 26 3.14 -9.82 4.39
C LYS A 26 4.29 -10.54 3.67
N LYS A 27 4.18 -10.73 2.35
CA LYS A 27 5.27 -11.31 1.54
C LYS A 27 6.50 -10.41 1.51
N LEU A 28 6.33 -9.09 1.42
CA LEU A 28 7.43 -8.12 1.46
C LEU A 28 8.15 -8.15 2.81
N GLN A 29 7.41 -8.17 3.91
CA GLN A 29 7.96 -8.27 5.27
C GLN A 29 8.77 -9.56 5.47
N ILE A 30 8.23 -10.71 5.04
CA ILE A 30 8.94 -12.00 5.10
C ILE A 30 10.20 -11.97 4.23
N LYS A 31 10.10 -11.50 2.99
CA LYS A 31 11.22 -11.49 2.03
C LYS A 31 12.34 -10.53 2.46
N SER A 32 11.98 -9.39 3.03
CA SER A 32 12.94 -8.39 3.53
C SER A 32 13.45 -8.66 4.94
N LYS A 33 12.82 -9.61 5.67
CA LYS A 33 13.05 -9.85 7.11
C LYS A 33 12.84 -8.59 7.95
N ASN A 34 11.88 -7.75 7.57
CA ASN A 34 11.53 -6.51 8.26
C ASN A 34 10.02 -6.44 8.45
N GLU A 35 9.56 -6.64 9.69
CA GLU A 35 8.13 -6.56 10.06
C GLU A 35 7.56 -5.14 9.96
N LYS A 36 8.41 -4.12 9.96
CA LYS A 36 8.03 -2.72 9.77
C LYS A 36 8.02 -2.30 8.31
N ALA A 37 8.32 -3.19 7.39
CA ALA A 37 8.25 -2.89 5.97
C ALA A 37 6.79 -2.67 5.56
N ARG A 38 6.55 -1.62 4.79
CA ARG A 38 5.25 -1.23 4.25
C ARG A 38 5.29 -1.21 2.74
N ILE A 39 4.13 -1.32 2.09
CA ILE A 39 4.06 -1.24 0.61
C ILE A 39 4.71 0.05 0.09
N ALA A 40 4.51 1.17 0.78
CA ALA A 40 5.07 2.47 0.41
C ALA A 40 6.61 2.48 0.31
N ASP A 41 7.32 1.60 1.03
CA ASP A 41 8.79 1.53 1.00
C ASP A 41 9.33 0.95 -0.33
N TYR A 42 8.50 0.27 -1.12
CA TYR A 42 8.93 -0.52 -2.28
C TYR A 42 8.52 0.06 -3.64
N PHE A 43 7.63 1.05 -3.65
CA PHE A 43 7.09 1.66 -4.86
C PHE A 43 7.40 3.15 -4.89
N ASP A 44 7.91 3.62 -6.02
CA ASP A 44 8.23 5.04 -6.23
C ASP A 44 6.96 5.86 -6.51
N LEU A 45 5.91 5.21 -7.00
CA LEU A 45 4.61 5.81 -7.27
C LEU A 45 3.49 4.82 -6.97
N ILE A 46 2.47 5.28 -6.25
CA ILE A 46 1.21 4.56 -6.05
C ILE A 46 0.09 5.43 -6.60
N ALA A 47 -0.72 4.85 -7.48
CA ALA A 47 -1.87 5.51 -8.08
C ALA A 47 -3.13 4.67 -7.88
N GLY A 48 -4.27 5.34 -7.74
CA GLY A 48 -5.55 4.65 -7.69
C GLY A 48 -6.73 5.57 -7.97
N THR A 49 -7.82 4.98 -8.46
CA THR A 49 -9.05 5.70 -8.80
C THR A 49 -10.22 5.26 -7.91
N SER A 50 -11.06 6.19 -7.47
CA SER A 50 -12.22 5.90 -6.60
C SER A 50 -11.80 5.12 -5.33
N THR A 51 -12.34 3.92 -5.08
CA THR A 51 -11.93 3.10 -3.92
C THR A 51 -10.44 2.76 -3.93
N GLY A 52 -9.84 2.56 -5.10
CA GLY A 52 -8.40 2.35 -5.22
C GLY A 52 -7.60 3.61 -4.83
N GLY A 53 -8.15 4.79 -5.08
CA GLY A 53 -7.60 6.06 -4.61
C GLY A 53 -7.68 6.20 -3.08
N ILE A 54 -8.80 5.79 -2.48
CA ILE A 54 -8.94 5.75 -1.01
C ILE A 54 -7.90 4.80 -0.39
N LEU A 55 -7.73 3.61 -0.96
CA LEU A 55 -6.69 2.66 -0.53
C LEU A 55 -5.29 3.25 -0.70
N THR A 56 -5.03 3.95 -1.81
CA THR A 56 -3.76 4.64 -2.05
C THR A 56 -3.49 5.68 -0.97
N CYS A 57 -4.48 6.51 -0.63
CA CYS A 57 -4.36 7.49 0.45
C CYS A 57 -4.07 6.82 1.80
N ALA A 58 -4.74 5.70 2.09
CA ALA A 58 -4.51 4.95 3.33
C ALA A 58 -3.07 4.40 3.41
N LEU A 59 -2.56 3.81 2.32
CA LEU A 59 -1.20 3.29 2.23
C LEU A 59 -0.11 4.38 2.31
N LEU A 60 -0.43 5.61 1.93
CA LEU A 60 0.52 6.73 1.95
C LEU A 60 0.31 7.68 3.15
N ALA A 61 -0.71 7.43 3.97
CA ALA A 61 -0.98 8.25 5.14
C ALA A 61 0.18 8.14 6.14
N PRO A 62 0.77 9.27 6.57
CA PRO A 62 1.91 9.25 7.47
C PRO A 62 1.51 8.69 8.84
N ASP A 63 2.44 8.00 9.49
CA ASP A 63 2.27 7.57 10.86
C ASP A 63 2.21 8.78 11.81
N THR A 64 1.37 8.67 12.83
CA THR A 64 1.12 9.78 13.77
C THR A 64 2.24 9.97 14.78
N ILE A 65 3.08 8.95 14.98
CA ILE A 65 4.25 8.95 15.87
C ILE A 65 5.52 9.22 15.05
N ASP A 66 5.65 8.58 13.87
CA ASP A 66 6.76 8.81 12.94
C ASP A 66 6.26 9.25 11.54
N PRO A 67 6.11 10.57 11.31
CA PRO A 67 5.58 11.09 10.05
C PRO A 67 6.43 10.77 8.81
N SER A 68 7.65 10.25 8.97
CA SER A 68 8.52 9.86 7.85
C SER A 68 8.13 8.53 7.22
N ARG A 69 7.19 7.79 7.81
CA ARG A 69 6.76 6.47 7.37
C ARG A 69 5.25 6.41 7.13
N SER A 70 4.78 5.48 6.30
CA SER A 70 3.36 5.18 6.25
C SER A 70 2.90 4.47 7.52
N LYS A 71 1.68 4.80 7.96
CA LYS A 71 1.03 4.15 9.09
C LYS A 71 0.61 2.72 8.77
N LEU A 72 -0.02 2.58 7.61
CA LEU A 72 -0.62 1.34 7.09
C LEU A 72 0.31 0.63 6.13
#